data_AF-A0A4V2XVR9-F1
#
_entry.id   AF-A0A4V2XVR9-F1
#
_cell.length_a   1.000
_cell.length_b   1.000
_cell.length_c   1.000
_cell.angle_alpha   90.00
_cell.angle_beta   90.00
_cell.angle_gamma   90.00
#
_symmetry.space_group_name_H-M   'P 1'
#
loop_
_entity.id
_entity.type
_entity.pdbx_description
1 polymer ?
#
loop_
_entity_poly.entity_id
_entity_poly.type
_entity_poly.pdbx_seq_one_letter_code
_entity_poly.pdbx_strand_id
1 'polypeptide(L)'
;MNTEVCARFGIEFPLFAFSHCRDVVAAVTNAGGFGVLGAVAYTPDRLEEELRWIDDQVNGRPYGVDVLVPGKIDKAAEGGGGIDALLAAVPEEHWNFLVGLFAKYDVPLPDFEKAKRSNADDGARVTAKGATELIDVSLAHPIGLIA
;
A
#
# COMPACT_ATOMS: atom_id res chain seq x y z
N MET A 1 -26.05 6.88 -12.43
CA MET A 1 -26.95 7.22 -11.30
C MET A 1 -26.66 8.66 -10.87
N ASN A 2 -27.64 9.43 -10.40
CA ASN A 2 -27.41 10.82 -9.98
C ASN A 2 -27.39 10.93 -8.45
N THR A 3 -26.26 10.54 -7.84
CA THR A 3 -26.03 10.66 -6.40
C THR A 3 -25.02 11.77 -6.12
N GLU A 4 -25.00 12.29 -4.90
CA GLU A 4 -24.02 13.30 -4.48
C GLU A 4 -22.57 12.80 -4.67
N VAL A 5 -22.32 11.52 -4.37
CA VAL A 5 -20.99 10.90 -4.54
C VAL A 5 -20.60 10.85 -6.02
N CYS A 6 -21.53 10.46 -6.90
CA CYS A 6 -21.31 10.47 -8.34
C CYS A 6 -20.98 11.87 -8.87
N ALA A 7 -21.73 12.89 -8.42
CA ALA A 7 -21.49 14.28 -8.80
C ALA A 7 -20.15 14.82 -8.27
N ARG A 8 -19.79 14.48 -7.03
CA ARG A 8 -18.55 14.94 -6.39
C ARG A 8 -17.29 14.38 -7.06
N PHE A 9 -17.32 13.11 -7.46
CA PHE A 9 -16.17 12.43 -8.04
C PHE A 9 -16.22 12.31 -9.56
N GLY A 10 -17.25 12.84 -10.24
CA GLY A 10 -17.34 12.80 -11.70
C GLY A 10 -17.52 11.38 -12.28
N ILE A 11 -18.24 10.51 -11.57
CA ILE A 11 -18.45 9.09 -11.94
C ILE A 11 -19.93 8.77 -12.18
N GLU A 12 -20.21 7.71 -12.93
CA GLU A 12 -21.58 7.28 -13.27
C GLU A 12 -22.19 6.36 -12.21
N PHE A 13 -21.35 5.52 -11.59
CA PHE A 13 -21.74 4.56 -10.57
C PHE A 13 -21.02 4.87 -9.27
N PRO A 14 -21.68 4.81 -8.10
CA PRO A 14 -21.02 5.00 -6.81
C PRO A 14 -20.24 3.74 -6.41
N LEU A 15 -19.30 3.33 -7.27
CA LEU A 15 -18.49 2.12 -7.15
C LEU A 15 -17.03 2.53 -7.12
N PHE A 16 -16.39 2.28 -5.97
CA PHE A 16 -14.96 2.51 -5.76
C PHE A 16 -14.29 1.15 -5.72
N ALA A 17 -13.40 0.88 -6.68
CA ALA A 17 -12.75 -0.41 -6.82
C ALA A 17 -11.27 -0.33 -6.44
N PHE A 18 -10.97 -0.77 -5.22
CA PHE A 18 -9.60 -0.98 -4.79
C PHE A 18 -8.97 -2.15 -5.55
N SER A 19 -7.76 -1.95 -6.09
CA SER A 19 -6.97 -3.00 -6.72
C SER A 19 -5.48 -2.71 -6.64
N HIS A 20 -4.67 -3.77 -6.66
CA HIS A 20 -3.23 -3.67 -6.92
C HIS A 20 -2.90 -3.76 -8.42
N CYS A 21 -3.88 -4.02 -9.29
CA CYS A 21 -3.66 -4.13 -10.72
C CYS A 21 -4.08 -2.84 -11.43
N ARG A 22 -3.12 -2.13 -12.03
CA ARG A 22 -3.37 -0.88 -12.78
C ARG A 22 -4.42 -1.05 -13.88
N ASP A 23 -4.47 -2.21 -14.55
CA ASP A 23 -5.43 -2.50 -15.61
C ASP A 23 -6.87 -2.54 -15.07
N VAL A 24 -7.08 -3.08 -13.87
CA VAL A 24 -8.39 -3.09 -13.21
C VAL A 24 -8.81 -1.68 -12.83
N VAL A 25 -7.88 -0.88 -12.31
CA VAL A 25 -8.12 0.54 -11.97
C VAL A 25 -8.58 1.30 -13.21
N ALA A 26 -7.82 1.21 -14.32
CA ALA A 26 -8.17 1.89 -15.57
C ALA A 26 -9.50 1.38 -16.16
N ALA A 27 -9.74 0.06 -16.14
CA ALA A 27 -10.98 -0.51 -16.65
C ALA A 27 -12.22 -0.01 -15.88
N VAL A 28 -12.16 0.02 -14.54
CA VAL A 28 -13.27 0.51 -13.71
C VAL A 28 -13.50 2.00 -13.95
N THR A 29 -12.44 2.80 -13.98
CA THR A 29 -12.53 4.24 -14.25
C THR A 29 -13.17 4.52 -15.61
N ASN A 30 -12.78 3.79 -16.65
CA ASN A 30 -13.35 3.93 -17.99
C ASN A 30 -14.80 3.43 -18.11
N ALA A 31 -15.19 2.45 -17.28
CA ALA A 31 -16.55 1.93 -17.22
C ALA A 31 -17.51 2.83 -16.40
N GLY A 32 -17.05 3.97 -15.89
CA GLY A 32 -17.87 4.93 -15.14
C GLY A 32 -17.91 4.69 -13.63
N GLY A 33 -17.08 3.78 -13.09
CA GLY A 33 -16.77 3.71 -11.67
C GLY A 33 -15.54 4.55 -11.30
N PHE A 34 -15.02 4.35 -10.10
CA PHE A 34 -13.83 5.02 -9.59
C PHE A 34 -12.77 3.97 -9.21
N GLY A 35 -11.73 3.80 -10.04
CA GLY A 35 -10.63 2.91 -9.71
C GLY A 35 -9.74 3.50 -8.61
N VAL A 36 -9.25 2.67 -7.68
CA VAL A 36 -8.32 3.07 -6.61
C VAL A 36 -7.11 2.13 -6.58
N LEU A 37 -5.91 2.66 -6.82
CA LEU A 37 -4.67 1.87 -6.82
C LEU A 37 -4.07 1.78 -5.41
N GLY A 38 -3.80 0.57 -4.91
CA GLY A 38 -3.06 0.37 -3.67
C GLY A 38 -1.55 0.60 -3.84
N ALA A 39 -1.02 1.67 -3.27
CA ALA A 39 0.35 2.15 -3.49
C ALA A 39 1.43 1.41 -2.69
N VAL A 40 1.09 0.78 -1.57
CA VAL A 40 2.07 0.20 -0.62
C VAL A 40 2.96 -0.88 -1.25
N ALA A 41 2.53 -1.51 -2.34
CA ALA A 41 3.32 -2.52 -3.05
C ALA A 41 4.44 -1.92 -3.91
N TYR A 42 4.49 -0.60 -4.10
CA TYR A 42 5.38 0.06 -5.03
C TYR A 42 6.46 0.89 -4.33
N THR A 43 7.65 0.91 -4.92
CA THR A 43 8.62 1.99 -4.66
C THR A 43 8.11 3.29 -5.29
N PRO A 44 8.59 4.48 -4.86
CA PRO A 44 8.20 5.75 -5.47
C PRO A 44 8.39 5.79 -6.99
N ASP A 45 9.54 5.34 -7.49
CA ASP A 45 9.82 5.27 -8.93
C ASP A 45 8.83 4.35 -9.66
N ARG A 46 8.51 3.19 -9.06
CA ARG A 46 7.54 2.28 -9.67
C ARG A 46 6.13 2.85 -9.62
N LEU A 47 5.76 3.53 -8.55
CA LEU A 47 4.45 4.17 -8.42
C LEU A 47 4.27 5.23 -9.52
N GLU A 48 5.27 6.08 -9.77
CA GLU A 48 5.26 7.04 -10.90
C GLU A 48 5.00 6.35 -12.24
N GLU A 49 5.67 5.23 -12.53
CA GLU A 49 5.46 4.47 -13.77
C GLU A 49 4.01 3.94 -13.88
N GLU A 50 3.46 3.42 -12.77
CA GLU A 50 2.11 2.89 -12.73
C GLU A 50 1.05 3.99 -12.88
N LEU A 51 1.22 5.12 -12.20
CA LEU A 51 0.29 6.25 -12.25
C LEU A 51 0.31 6.95 -13.61
N ARG A 52 1.50 7.16 -14.19
CA ARG A 52 1.63 7.68 -15.56
C ARG A 52 0.92 6.79 -16.57
N TRP A 53 1.04 5.47 -16.42
CA TRP A 53 0.32 4.54 -17.28
C TRP A 53 -1.21 4.67 -17.10
N ILE A 54 -1.70 4.79 -15.86
CA ILE A 54 -3.14 4.97 -15.61
C ILE A 54 -3.64 6.28 -16.24
N ASP A 55 -2.91 7.38 -16.07
CA ASP A 55 -3.24 8.69 -16.67
C ASP A 55 -3.46 8.56 -18.18
N ASP A 56 -2.56 7.86 -18.87
CA ASP A 56 -2.63 7.62 -20.32
C ASP A 56 -3.84 6.74 -20.71
N GLN A 57 -4.31 5.85 -19.82
CA GLN A 57 -5.41 4.93 -20.11
C GLN A 57 -6.81 5.48 -19.77
N VAL A 58 -6.92 6.44 -18.86
CA VAL A 58 -8.23 6.89 -18.32
C VAL A 58 -8.83 8.10 -19.04
N ASN A 59 -8.16 8.65 -20.05
CA ASN A 59 -8.65 9.77 -20.87
C ASN A 59 -9.11 10.97 -20.01
N GLY A 60 -8.38 11.29 -18.95
CA GLY A 60 -8.69 12.39 -18.02
C GLY A 60 -9.84 12.12 -17.04
N ARG A 61 -10.34 10.88 -16.97
CA ARG A 61 -11.34 10.47 -15.95
C ARG A 61 -10.65 10.30 -14.59
N PRO A 62 -11.32 10.68 -13.49
CA PRO A 62 -10.71 10.67 -12.17
C PRO A 62 -10.57 9.24 -11.62
N TYR A 63 -9.48 9.00 -10.91
CA TYR A 63 -9.18 7.77 -10.17
C TYR A 63 -8.50 8.13 -8.84
N GLY A 64 -8.27 7.15 -7.97
CA GLY A 64 -7.65 7.37 -6.66
C GLY A 64 -6.43 6.51 -6.42
N VAL A 65 -5.72 6.86 -5.34
CA VAL A 65 -4.58 6.11 -4.82
C VAL A 65 -4.76 5.91 -3.32
N ASP A 66 -4.50 4.69 -2.85
CA ASP A 66 -4.57 4.30 -1.45
C ASP A 66 -3.16 4.13 -0.90
N VAL A 67 -2.82 4.92 0.14
CA VAL A 67 -1.49 4.94 0.77
C VAL A 67 -1.63 4.64 2.25
N LEU A 68 -0.87 3.68 2.75
CA LEU A 68 -0.89 3.34 4.18
C LEU A 68 -0.11 4.37 5.00
N VAL A 69 -0.83 5.29 5.64
CA VAL A 69 -0.26 6.26 6.58
C VAL A 69 -0.40 5.75 8.02
N PRO A 70 0.70 5.63 8.79
CA PRO A 70 0.61 5.20 10.19
C PRO A 70 -0.13 6.22 11.05
N GLY A 71 -1.21 5.80 11.72
CA GLY A 71 -1.98 6.67 12.62
C GLY A 71 -1.22 7.09 13.90
N LYS A 72 -0.18 6.34 14.27
CA LYS A 72 0.83 6.72 15.27
C LYS A 72 2.19 6.23 14.80
N ILE A 73 3.14 7.14 14.71
CA ILE A 73 4.54 6.81 14.46
C ILE A 73 5.21 6.76 15.83
N ASP A 74 5.68 5.58 16.23
CA ASP A 74 6.48 5.46 17.44
C ASP A 74 7.81 6.18 17.21
N LYS A 75 8.21 7.06 18.13
CA LYS A 75 9.50 7.77 18.04
C LYS A 75 10.68 6.81 18.05
N ALA A 76 10.52 5.61 18.61
CA ALA A 76 11.52 4.55 18.52
C ALA A 76 11.75 4.09 17.05
N ALA A 77 10.75 4.20 16.18
CA ALA A 77 10.87 3.90 14.75
C ALA A 77 11.50 5.06 13.95
N GLU A 78 11.54 6.28 14.49
CA GLU A 78 12.25 7.42 13.87
C GLU A 78 13.78 7.27 13.96
N GLY A 79 14.27 6.43 14.88
CA GLY A 79 15.69 6.32 15.21
C GLY A 79 16.60 5.69 14.16
N GLY A 80 16.05 5.15 13.07
CA GLY A 80 16.83 4.50 12.02
C GLY A 80 17.53 3.22 12.52
N GLY A 81 16.96 2.07 12.20
CA GLY A 81 17.58 0.77 12.51
C GLY A 81 17.17 -0.37 11.57
N GLY A 82 16.38 -0.04 10.54
CA GLY A 82 15.88 -1.01 9.57
C GLY A 82 15.10 -2.15 10.21
N ILE A 83 14.99 -3.25 9.48
CA ILE A 83 14.26 -4.45 9.92
C ILE A 83 14.89 -5.11 11.15
N ASP A 84 16.20 -4.92 11.37
CA ASP A 84 16.95 -5.50 12.48
C ASP A 84 16.55 -4.92 13.83
N ALA A 85 16.46 -3.59 13.92
CA ALA A 85 15.97 -2.95 15.14
C ALA A 85 14.51 -3.32 15.43
N LEU A 86 13.71 -3.52 14.38
CA LEU A 86 12.30 -3.89 14.50
C LEU A 86 12.14 -5.34 15.00
N LEU A 87 12.96 -6.27 14.50
CA LEU A 87 13.02 -7.65 15.00
C LEU A 87 13.55 -7.72 16.43
N ALA A 88 14.54 -6.89 16.77
CA ALA A 88 15.08 -6.80 18.13
C ALA A 88 14.07 -6.25 19.14
N ALA A 89 13.06 -5.49 18.68
CA ALA A 89 11.98 -4.98 19.51
C ALA A 89 10.90 -6.04 19.82
N VAL A 90 10.91 -7.19 19.16
CA VAL A 90 9.95 -8.28 19.41
C VAL A 90 10.31 -8.98 20.72
N PRO A 91 9.41 -9.04 21.72
CA PRO A 91 9.69 -9.70 23.00
C PRO A 91 10.02 -11.19 22.85
N GLU A 92 10.91 -11.69 23.71
CA GLU A 92 11.33 -13.11 23.71
C GLU A 92 10.15 -14.07 23.90
N GLU A 93 9.14 -13.67 24.68
CA GLU A 93 7.93 -14.45 24.89
C GLU A 93 7.16 -14.71 23.59
N HIS A 94 7.20 -13.77 22.64
CA HIS A 94 6.55 -13.94 21.34
C HIS A 94 7.29 -14.98 20.49
N TRP A 95 8.62 -14.97 20.52
CA TRP A 95 9.45 -15.97 19.84
C TRP A 95 9.23 -17.37 20.43
N ASN A 96 9.19 -17.48 21.76
CA ASN A 96 8.90 -18.73 22.46
C ASN A 96 7.52 -19.29 22.12
N PHE A 97 6.50 -18.41 22.08
CA PHE A 97 5.15 -18.78 21.66
C PHE A 97 5.14 -19.31 20.21
N LEU A 98 5.80 -18.60 19.29
CA LEU A 98 5.86 -18.98 17.88
C LEU A 98 6.53 -20.33 17.69
N VAL A 99 7.72 -20.54 18.25
CA VAL A 99 8.44 -21.82 18.19
C VAL A 99 7.60 -22.95 18.80
N GLY A 100 6.94 -22.69 19.92
CA GLY A 100 6.01 -23.64 20.54
C GLY A 100 4.83 -24.02 19.64
N LEU A 101 4.30 -23.07 18.86
CA LEU A 101 3.20 -23.33 17.93
C LEU A 101 3.63 -24.26 16.79
N PHE A 102 4.79 -24.00 16.18
CA PHE A 102 5.34 -24.85 15.12
C PHE A 102 5.59 -26.28 15.63
N ALA A 103 6.22 -26.43 16.80
CA ALA A 103 6.46 -27.73 17.42
C ALA A 103 5.16 -28.48 17.76
N LYS A 104 4.14 -27.78 18.28
CA LYS A 104 2.85 -28.38 18.67
C LYS A 104 2.12 -29.01 17.48
N TYR A 105 2.23 -28.42 16.30
CA TYR A 105 1.54 -28.87 15.09
C TYR A 105 2.46 -29.61 14.10
N ASP A 106 3.69 -29.94 14.51
CA ASP A 106 4.70 -30.62 13.67
C ASP A 106 4.97 -29.91 12.34
N VAL A 107 4.97 -28.58 12.37
CA VAL A 107 5.28 -27.74 11.22
C VAL A 107 6.76 -27.35 11.31
N PRO A 108 7.56 -27.52 10.24
CA PRO A 108 8.95 -27.08 10.24
C PRO A 108 9.03 -25.55 10.32
N LEU A 109 10.00 -25.04 11.09
CA LEU A 109 10.27 -23.61 11.13
C LEU A 109 10.71 -23.11 9.74
N PRO A 110 10.24 -21.92 9.33
CA PRO A 110 10.69 -21.30 8.08
C PRO A 110 12.15 -20.85 8.20
N ASP A 111 12.81 -20.69 7.05
CA ASP A 111 14.11 -20.01 6.98
C ASP A 111 13.90 -18.50 7.18
N PHE A 112 14.13 -18.05 8.41
CA PHE A 112 13.93 -16.66 8.82
C PHE A 112 14.89 -15.70 8.11
N GLU A 113 16.12 -16.12 7.77
CA GLU A 113 17.07 -15.29 7.03
C GLU A 113 16.62 -15.07 5.59
N LYS A 114 16.08 -16.12 4.97
CA LYS A 114 15.46 -16.01 3.64
C LYS A 114 14.21 -15.13 3.66
N ALA A 115 13.35 -15.27 4.67
CA ALA A 115 12.12 -14.48 4.82
C ALA A 115 12.40 -12.98 5.05
N LYS A 116 13.47 -12.66 5.81
CA LYS A 116 13.91 -11.29 6.05
C LYS A 116 14.31 -10.56 4.76
N ARG A 117 14.92 -11.27 3.81
CA ARG A 117 15.35 -10.71 2.51
C ARG A 117 14.19 -10.48 1.55
N SER A 118 13.12 -11.26 1.64
CA SER A 118 11.96 -11.12 0.73
C SER A 118 11.04 -9.96 1.10
N ASN A 119 10.97 -9.58 2.38
CA ASN A 119 9.97 -8.63 2.90
C ASN A 119 10.57 -7.29 3.35
N ALA A 120 11.86 -7.06 3.15
CA ALA A 120 12.54 -5.84 3.60
C ALA A 120 11.92 -4.56 3.00
N ASP A 121 11.35 -4.66 1.81
CA ASP A 121 10.82 -3.53 1.05
C ASP A 121 9.42 -3.07 1.50
N ASP A 122 8.57 -4.00 1.95
CA ASP A 122 7.19 -3.69 2.36
C ASP A 122 7.15 -2.94 3.70
N GLY A 123 8.04 -3.30 4.63
CA GLY A 123 8.14 -2.65 5.93
C GLY A 123 8.62 -1.19 5.86
N ALA A 124 9.41 -0.85 4.84
CA ALA A 124 9.93 0.51 4.67
C ALA A 124 8.84 1.50 4.23
N ARG A 125 7.87 1.05 3.43
CA ARG A 125 6.81 1.89 2.83
C ARG A 125 5.70 2.25 3.82
N VAL A 126 5.49 1.44 4.85
CA VAL A 126 4.57 1.72 5.96
C VAL A 126 5.20 2.56 7.08
N THR A 127 6.38 3.15 6.83
CA THR A 127 6.98 4.15 7.74
C THR A 127 6.45 5.54 7.43
N ALA A 128 6.65 6.49 8.34
CA ALA A 128 6.30 7.91 8.12
C ALA A 128 6.91 8.47 6.82
N LYS A 129 8.22 8.20 6.64
CA LYS A 129 8.98 8.64 5.49
C LYS A 129 8.48 7.95 4.21
N GLY A 130 8.34 6.63 4.23
CA GLY A 130 7.85 5.87 3.08
C GLY A 130 6.45 6.31 2.64
N ALA A 131 5.53 6.50 3.59
CA ALA A 131 4.19 6.99 3.30
C ALA A 131 4.21 8.39 2.67
N THR A 132 5.07 9.29 3.17
CA THR A 132 5.19 10.65 2.63
C THR A 132 5.72 10.64 1.19
N GLU A 133 6.74 9.82 0.90
CA GLU A 133 7.26 9.68 -0.47
C GLU A 133 6.20 9.16 -1.45
N LEU A 134 5.36 8.20 -1.04
CA LEU A 134 4.25 7.71 -1.87
C LEU A 134 3.14 8.75 -2.04
N ILE A 135 2.84 9.54 -1.01
CA ILE A 135 1.89 10.67 -1.09
C ILE A 135 2.39 11.72 -2.09
N ASP A 136 3.66 12.10 -2.00
CA ASP A 136 4.26 13.12 -2.87
C ASP A 136 4.18 12.72 -4.34
N VAL A 137 4.50 11.46 -4.67
CA VAL A 137 4.32 10.92 -6.02
C VAL A 137 2.84 10.94 -6.41
N SER A 138 1.95 10.44 -5.55
CA SER A 138 0.51 10.36 -5.85
C SER A 138 -0.10 11.74 -6.16
N LEU A 139 0.28 12.78 -5.41
CA LEU A 139 -0.22 14.15 -5.57
C LEU A 139 0.36 14.88 -6.79
N ALA A 140 1.41 14.35 -7.42
CA ALA A 140 1.92 14.86 -8.69
C ALA A 140 1.05 14.44 -9.89
N HIS A 141 0.15 13.48 -9.71
CA HIS A 141 -0.78 12.98 -10.71
C HIS A 141 -2.20 13.57 -10.52
N PRO A 142 -3.06 13.56 -11.56
CA PRO A 142 -4.42 14.11 -11.51
C PRO A 142 -5.41 13.19 -10.77
N ILE A 143 -5.04 12.72 -9.58
CA ILE A 143 -5.88 11.85 -8.75
C ILE A 143 -7.05 12.65 -8.14
N GLY A 144 -8.22 12.02 -8.07
CA GLY A 144 -9.42 12.58 -7.44
C GLY A 144 -9.59 12.20 -5.96
N LEU A 145 -8.75 11.29 -5.45
CA LEU A 145 -8.80 10.77 -4.09
C LEU A 145 -7.43 10.25 -3.67
N ILE A 146 -7.01 10.61 -2.46
CA ILE A 146 -6.00 9.88 -1.70
C ILE A 146 -6.68 9.27 -0.47
N ALA A 147 -6.47 7.98 -0.24
CA ALA A 147 -7.08 7.20 0.85
C ALA A 147 -6.02 6.66 1.81
#